data_AF-A0A4U5NJ14-F1
#
_entry.id   AF-A0A4U5NJ14-F1
#
_cell.length_a   1.000
_cell.length_b   1.000
_cell.length_c   1.000
_cell.angle_alpha   90.00
_cell.angle_beta   90.00
_cell.angle_gamma   90.00
#
_symmetry.space_group_name_H-M   'P 1'
#
loop_
_entity.id
_entity.type
_entity.pdbx_description
1 polymer ?
#
loop_
_entity_poly.entity_id
_entity_poly.type
_entity_poly.pdbx_seq_one_letter_code
_entity_poly.pdbx_strand_id
1 'polypeptide(L)'
;MWSRFFLLLILAPMAMCCIPTRGKDDDMKEKKPEEPKPKPEVPKKFVVTVNTAVRATCIGANTNGDIRIMLVRKDGNRIVSKTDWITVPKKAEDNGWIRDGTMTPIEMPYPEALCMEKPTVCDQVTEVLIEFKGTNAWYPASIEGEIGGKKFA
;
A
#
# COMPACT_ATOMS: atom_id res chain seq x y z
N MET A 1 -21.84 -36.35 44.16
CA MET A 1 -21.70 -37.79 43.86
C MET A 1 -20.90 -37.92 42.57
N TRP A 2 -19.66 -38.41 42.68
CA TRP A 2 -19.12 -39.61 41.97
C TRP A 2 -18.83 -39.35 40.48
N SER A 3 -17.69 -39.65 39.86
CA SER A 3 -16.48 -40.42 40.18
C SER A 3 -15.43 -39.94 39.12
N ARG A 4 -14.15 -39.58 39.36
CA ARG A 4 -12.98 -40.24 39.98
C ARG A 4 -12.46 -41.49 39.24
N PHE A 5 -11.18 -41.41 38.83
CA PHE A 5 -10.21 -42.44 38.38
C PHE A 5 -10.39 -43.00 36.94
N PHE A 6 -9.39 -43.13 36.06
CA PHE A 6 -7.97 -43.58 36.14
C PHE A 6 -7.12 -42.76 35.13
N LEU A 7 -5.88 -42.25 35.32
CA LEU A 7 -4.60 -42.70 35.90
C LEU A 7 -3.78 -43.68 35.03
N LEU A 8 -2.49 -43.31 34.82
CA LEU A 8 -1.32 -44.06 34.30
C LEU A 8 -1.00 -43.80 32.80
N LEU A 9 0.01 -43.03 32.40
CA LEU A 9 1.41 -42.90 32.85
C LEU A 9 2.19 -44.20 32.65
N ILE A 10 2.81 -44.34 31.47
CA ILE A 10 3.93 -45.27 31.23
C ILE A 10 5.10 -44.46 30.71
N LEU A 11 6.09 -44.33 31.59
CA LEU A 11 7.45 -43.87 31.35
C LEU A 11 8.31 -45.04 30.84
N ALA A 12 9.09 -44.78 29.78
CA ALA A 12 10.50 -45.22 29.56
C ALA A 12 10.80 -46.75 29.41
N PRO A 13 12.00 -47.20 28.94
CA PRO A 13 13.25 -46.45 28.68
C PRO A 13 14.02 -46.79 27.37
N MET A 14 15.10 -46.02 27.18
CA MET A 14 16.15 -46.12 26.17
C MET A 14 16.80 -47.50 26.07
N ALA A 15 17.21 -47.89 24.84
CA ALA A 15 18.42 -48.70 24.65
C ALA A 15 18.94 -48.57 23.21
N MET A 16 20.16 -48.02 23.11
CA MET A 16 21.27 -48.41 22.26
C MET A 16 20.99 -48.84 20.81
N CYS A 17 21.48 -48.04 19.87
CA CYS A 17 22.37 -48.53 18.82
C CYS A 17 23.28 -47.39 18.34
N CYS A 18 24.36 -47.15 19.09
CA CYS A 18 25.57 -46.56 18.53
C CYS A 18 26.24 -47.63 17.66
N ILE A 19 26.14 -47.51 16.34
CA ILE A 19 27.07 -48.18 15.41
C ILE A 19 27.94 -47.09 14.81
N PRO A 20 29.27 -47.10 15.03
CA PRO A 20 30.18 -46.22 14.33
C PRO A 20 30.53 -46.88 12.98
N THR A 21 29.73 -46.65 11.94
CA THR A 21 30.20 -46.91 10.57
C THR A 21 31.00 -45.71 10.10
N ARG A 22 32.31 -45.82 10.30
CA ARG A 22 33.36 -45.07 9.60
C ARG A 22 33.15 -45.27 8.10
N GLY A 23 32.71 -44.23 7.41
CA GLY A 23 32.42 -44.27 5.98
C GLY A 23 32.71 -42.92 5.34
N LYS A 24 33.85 -42.86 4.65
CA LYS A 24 34.23 -42.00 3.53
C LYS A 24 33.79 -40.53 3.55
N ASP A 25 34.83 -39.68 3.51
CA ASP A 25 34.81 -38.35 2.91
C ASP A 25 34.01 -38.37 1.59
N ASP A 26 32.83 -37.75 1.59
CA ASP A 26 32.11 -37.38 0.38
C ASP A 26 31.38 -36.06 0.67
N ASP A 27 32.00 -34.99 0.16
CA ASP A 27 31.46 -33.66 -0.13
C ASP A 27 30.53 -33.02 0.90
N MET A 28 31.13 -32.19 1.77
CA MET A 28 30.45 -30.97 2.22
C MET A 28 29.97 -30.22 0.98
N LYS A 29 28.69 -30.39 0.61
CA LYS A 29 27.97 -29.35 -0.13
C LYS A 29 27.92 -28.14 0.79
N GLU A 30 28.91 -27.28 0.60
CA GLU A 30 28.89 -25.89 1.01
C GLU A 30 27.48 -25.36 0.79
N LYS A 31 26.76 -25.06 1.88
CA LYS A 31 25.51 -24.29 1.76
C LYS A 31 25.94 -22.98 1.13
N LYS A 32 25.70 -22.82 -0.17
CA LYS A 32 25.74 -21.52 -0.82
C LYS A 32 25.02 -20.55 0.12
N PRO A 33 25.64 -19.41 0.48
CA PRO A 33 24.93 -18.35 1.16
C PRO A 33 23.62 -18.14 0.42
N GLU A 34 22.49 -18.25 1.13
CA GLU A 34 21.20 -17.88 0.57
C GLU A 34 21.37 -16.44 0.09
N GLU A 35 21.36 -16.26 -1.23
CA GLU A 35 21.52 -14.96 -1.85
C GLU A 35 20.47 -14.04 -1.20
N PRO A 36 20.88 -12.90 -0.60
CA PRO A 36 19.94 -12.06 0.14
C PRO A 36 18.77 -11.75 -0.79
N LYS A 37 17.57 -12.22 -0.41
CA LYS A 37 16.35 -11.95 -1.18
C LYS A 37 16.35 -10.47 -1.54
N PRO A 38 16.16 -10.11 -2.83
CA PRO A 38 16.14 -8.71 -3.22
C PRO A 38 15.15 -8.00 -2.30
N LYS A 39 15.62 -6.96 -1.61
CA LYS A 39 14.74 -6.09 -0.81
C LYS A 39 13.56 -5.73 -1.70
N PRO A 40 12.31 -5.84 -1.22
CA PRO A 40 11.15 -5.38 -1.97
C PRO A 40 11.47 -4.00 -2.52
N GLU A 41 11.40 -3.87 -3.85
CA GLU A 41 11.73 -2.63 -4.51
C GLU A 41 10.65 -1.62 -4.09
N VAL A 42 10.99 -0.77 -3.13
CA VAL A 42 10.05 0.17 -2.52
C VAL A 42 9.56 1.10 -3.64
N PRO A 43 8.25 1.13 -3.95
CA PRO A 43 7.73 2.00 -4.99
C PRO A 43 8.09 3.46 -4.68
N LYS A 44 8.92 4.06 -5.55
CA LYS A 44 9.48 5.39 -5.31
C LYS A 44 8.45 6.51 -5.49
N LYS A 45 7.30 6.23 -6.10
CA LYS A 45 6.29 7.22 -6.43
C LYS A 45 4.88 6.66 -6.31
N PHE A 46 4.04 7.45 -5.66
CA PHE A 46 2.59 7.31 -5.67
C PHE A 46 2.01 8.56 -6.32
N VAL A 47 1.21 8.41 -7.37
CA VAL A 47 0.63 9.52 -8.11
C VAL A 47 -0.89 9.40 -8.11
N VAL A 48 -1.59 10.48 -7.78
CA VAL A 48 -3.03 10.60 -8.00
C VAL A 48 -3.26 11.54 -9.17
N THR A 49 -4.04 11.11 -10.14
CA THR A 49 -4.46 11.93 -11.26
C THR A 49 -5.92 12.30 -11.09
N VAL A 50 -6.19 13.60 -11.01
CA VAL A 50 -7.56 14.14 -11.01
C VAL A 50 -7.91 14.56 -12.43
N ASN A 51 -8.97 13.98 -12.97
CA ASN A 51 -9.48 14.30 -14.30
C ASN A 51 -10.73 15.15 -14.15
N THR A 52 -10.69 16.40 -14.62
CA THR A 52 -11.86 17.28 -14.68
C THR A 52 -12.67 16.97 -15.93
N ALA A 53 -14.01 16.90 -15.81
CA ALA A 53 -14.87 16.63 -16.96
C ALA A 53 -14.70 17.67 -18.08
N VAL A 54 -14.90 17.25 -19.33
CA VAL A 54 -14.84 18.15 -20.49
C VAL A 54 -16.12 19.00 -20.55
N ARG A 55 -16.00 20.27 -20.95
CA ARG A 55 -17.16 21.17 -21.04
C ARG A 55 -18.25 20.66 -21.97
N ALA A 56 -17.88 19.94 -23.03
CA ALA A 56 -18.82 19.37 -23.98
C ALA A 56 -19.81 18.39 -23.34
N THR A 57 -19.43 17.72 -22.24
CA THR A 57 -20.30 16.80 -21.50
C THR A 57 -20.85 17.43 -20.22
N CYS A 58 -20.11 18.35 -19.60
CA CYS A 58 -20.46 18.97 -18.32
C CYS A 58 -20.17 20.48 -18.33
N ILE A 59 -21.18 21.31 -18.57
CA ILE A 59 -21.04 22.77 -18.47
C ILE A 59 -20.74 23.15 -17.02
N GLY A 60 -19.70 23.96 -16.80
CA GLY A 60 -19.25 24.35 -15.46
C GLY A 60 -18.39 23.30 -14.76
N ALA A 61 -17.76 22.38 -15.49
CA ALA A 61 -16.81 21.40 -14.94
C ALA A 61 -15.55 22.04 -14.35
N ASN A 62 -15.14 23.19 -14.86
CA ASN A 62 -13.98 23.93 -14.38
C ASN A 62 -14.28 24.64 -13.05
N THR A 63 -13.24 24.87 -12.25
CA THR A 63 -13.37 25.55 -10.96
C THR A 63 -12.17 26.42 -10.66
N ASN A 64 -12.36 27.45 -9.83
CA ASN A 64 -11.29 28.19 -9.16
C ASN A 64 -11.23 27.87 -7.65
N GLY A 65 -12.12 27.01 -7.17
CA GLY A 65 -12.11 26.50 -5.81
C GLY A 65 -10.88 25.64 -5.53
N ASP A 66 -10.69 25.35 -4.25
CA ASP A 66 -9.62 24.48 -3.78
C ASP A 66 -10.12 23.04 -3.73
N ILE A 67 -9.42 22.18 -4.46
CA ILE A 67 -9.61 20.73 -4.39
C ILE A 67 -8.44 20.18 -3.57
N ARG A 68 -8.73 19.35 -2.58
CA ARG A 68 -7.73 18.73 -1.71
C ARG A 68 -7.92 17.22 -1.69
N ILE A 69 -6.81 16.49 -1.63
CA ILE A 69 -6.77 15.03 -1.62
C ILE A 69 -6.07 14.53 -0.38
N MET A 70 -6.60 13.47 0.21
CA MET A 70 -5.96 12.71 1.29
C MET A 70 -6.01 11.22 0.96
N LEU A 71 -4.89 10.53 1.16
CA LEU A 71 -4.86 9.08 1.06
C LEU A 71 -5.10 8.48 2.44
N VAL A 72 -5.90 7.43 2.47
CA VAL A 72 -6.11 6.63 3.67
C VAL A 72 -5.68 5.20 3.36
N ARG A 73 -4.78 4.68 4.20
CA ARG A 73 -4.36 3.27 4.16
C ARG A 73 -5.01 2.55 5.32
N LYS A 74 -5.63 1.41 5.02
CA LYS A 74 -6.26 0.55 6.01
C LYS A 74 -5.59 -0.82 6.03
N ASP A 75 -5.57 -1.41 7.22
CA ASP A 75 -5.27 -2.81 7.44
C ASP A 75 -6.56 -3.47 7.95
N GLY A 76 -7.22 -4.22 7.05
CA GLY A 76 -8.62 -4.59 7.22
C GLY A 76 -9.52 -3.36 7.42
N ASN A 77 -10.21 -3.28 8.57
CA ASN A 77 -11.11 -2.17 8.89
C ASN A 77 -10.43 -1.03 9.68
N ARG A 78 -9.13 -1.13 9.98
CA ARG A 78 -8.41 -0.14 10.80
C ARG A 78 -7.61 0.81 9.93
N ILE A 79 -7.74 2.11 10.16
CA ILE A 79 -6.88 3.10 9.52
C ILE A 79 -5.48 3.00 10.13
N VAL A 80 -4.46 2.77 9.30
CA VAL A 80 -3.06 2.67 9.73
C VAL A 80 -2.25 3.91 9.38
N SER A 81 -2.62 4.64 8.33
CA SER A 81 -2.02 5.94 8.03
C SER A 81 -2.93 6.81 7.18
N LYS A 82 -2.68 8.11 7.28
CA LYS A 82 -3.25 9.14 6.42
C LYS A 82 -2.14 10.06 5.95
N THR A 83 -2.24 10.56 4.72
CA THR A 83 -1.42 11.72 4.33
C THR A 83 -2.06 12.99 4.85
N ASP A 84 -1.30 14.08 4.86
CA ASP A 84 -1.91 15.42 4.94
C ASP A 84 -2.81 15.66 3.72
N TRP A 85 -3.67 16.68 3.84
CA TRP A 85 -4.43 17.20 2.71
C TRP A 85 -3.49 17.89 1.73
N ILE A 86 -3.44 17.39 0.50
CA ILE A 86 -2.63 17.95 -0.59
C ILE A 86 -3.55 18.65 -1.57
N THR A 87 -3.29 19.93 -1.82
CA THR A 87 -4.06 20.73 -2.76
C THR A 87 -3.71 20.34 -4.20
N VAL A 88 -4.75 20.13 -5.02
CA VAL A 88 -4.59 19.92 -6.47
C VAL A 88 -3.97 21.19 -7.07
N PRO A 89 -2.80 21.11 -7.72
CA PRO A 89 -2.12 22.29 -8.23
C PRO A 89 -2.92 22.89 -9.39
N LYS A 90 -2.98 24.23 -9.40
CA LYS A 90 -3.52 25.00 -10.51
C LYS A 90 -2.35 25.43 -11.39
N LYS A 91 -2.48 25.27 -12.71
CA LYS A 91 -1.42 25.71 -13.63
C LYS A 91 -1.33 27.23 -13.64
N ALA A 92 -0.13 27.78 -13.73
CA ALA A 92 0.08 29.23 -13.64
C ALA A 92 -0.62 29.96 -14.79
N GLU A 93 -0.58 29.38 -15.99
CA GLU A 93 -1.25 29.84 -17.20
C GLU A 93 -2.78 29.83 -17.11
N ASP A 94 -3.36 29.14 -16.12
CA ASP A 94 -4.82 29.03 -15.96
C ASP A 94 -5.42 30.11 -15.04
N ASN A 95 -4.62 31.10 -14.61
CA ASN A 95 -5.09 32.23 -13.80
C ASN A 95 -5.87 31.81 -12.54
N GLY A 96 -5.40 30.77 -11.86
CA GLY A 96 -6.04 30.24 -10.65
C GLY A 96 -7.26 29.36 -10.90
N TRP A 97 -7.43 28.84 -12.12
CA TRP A 97 -8.45 27.86 -12.46
C TRP A 97 -7.87 26.46 -12.63
N ILE A 98 -8.72 25.46 -12.41
CA ILE A 98 -8.59 24.11 -12.92
C ILE A 98 -9.58 24.02 -14.07
N ARG A 99 -9.07 23.90 -15.31
CA ARG A 99 -9.89 23.92 -16.52
C ARG A 99 -10.65 22.62 -16.71
N ASP A 100 -11.68 22.67 -17.55
CA ASP A 100 -12.36 21.49 -18.03
C ASP A 100 -11.43 20.62 -18.89
N GLY A 101 -11.61 19.30 -18.84
CA GLY A 101 -10.80 18.35 -19.60
C GLY A 101 -9.34 18.22 -19.13
N THR A 102 -8.94 18.87 -18.04
CA THR A 102 -7.57 18.75 -17.53
C THR A 102 -7.38 17.45 -16.76
N MET A 103 -6.23 16.82 -16.99
CA MET A 103 -5.69 15.77 -16.14
C MET A 103 -4.57 16.37 -15.29
N THR A 104 -4.74 16.33 -13.96
CA THR A 104 -3.78 16.92 -13.03
C THR A 104 -3.15 15.82 -12.17
N PRO A 105 -1.89 15.43 -12.45
CA PRO A 105 -1.16 14.48 -11.62
C PRO A 105 -0.62 15.16 -10.36
N ILE A 106 -0.66 14.43 -9.24
CA ILE A 106 -0.25 14.88 -7.92
C ILE A 106 0.64 13.80 -7.34
N GLU A 107 1.92 14.12 -7.15
CA GLU A 107 2.83 13.24 -6.43
C GLU A 107 2.46 13.27 -4.94
N MET A 108 2.12 12.11 -4.39
CA MET A 108 1.77 11.98 -2.98
C MET A 108 2.97 11.42 -2.21
N PRO A 109 3.15 11.82 -0.95
CA PRO A 109 4.23 11.33 -0.11
C PRO A 109 4.11 9.82 0.09
N TYR A 110 5.23 9.12 -0.15
CA TYR A 110 5.34 7.70 0.09
C TYR A 110 5.76 7.45 1.55
N PRO A 111 5.00 6.68 2.34
CA PRO A 111 5.28 6.49 3.76
C PRO A 111 6.33 5.39 3.97
N GLU A 112 7.59 5.64 3.61
CA GLU A 112 8.68 4.65 3.63
C GLU A 112 8.84 3.97 5.00
N ALA A 113 8.81 4.74 6.09
CA ALA A 113 8.92 4.19 7.45
C ALA A 113 7.78 3.23 7.81
N LEU A 114 6.53 3.61 7.49
CA LEU A 114 5.37 2.73 7.67
C LEU A 114 5.52 1.45 6.86
N CYS A 115 6.10 1.58 5.67
CA CYS A 115 6.32 0.47 4.77
C CYS A 115 7.33 -0.55 5.26
N MET A 116 8.37 -0.09 5.94
CA MET A 116 9.35 -0.96 6.58
C MET A 116 8.75 -1.68 7.79
N GLU A 117 7.87 -1.02 8.54
CA GLU A 117 7.19 -1.62 9.71
C GLU A 117 6.06 -2.58 9.30
N LYS A 118 5.30 -2.24 8.26
CA LYS A 118 4.14 -2.98 7.77
C LYS A 118 4.14 -3.07 6.25
N PRO A 119 4.89 -4.02 5.66
CA PRO A 119 5.02 -4.15 4.20
C PRO A 119 3.70 -4.37 3.47
N THR A 120 2.70 -4.98 4.13
CA THR A 120 1.39 -5.30 3.55
C THR A 120 0.57 -4.08 3.16
N VAL A 121 0.83 -2.90 3.75
CA VAL A 121 0.06 -1.68 3.51
C VAL A 121 0.74 -0.70 2.56
N CYS A 122 1.92 -1.04 2.03
CA CYS A 122 2.68 -0.19 1.11
C CYS A 122 2.00 0.05 -0.21
N ASP A 123 1.57 -1.05 -0.82
CA ASP A 123 0.96 -1.07 -2.14
C ASP A 123 -0.56 -1.00 -2.06
N GLN A 124 -1.11 -0.85 -0.85
CA GLN A 124 -2.54 -0.80 -0.59
C GLN A 124 -2.95 0.60 -0.16
N VAL A 125 -3.31 1.43 -1.14
CA VAL A 125 -4.19 2.56 -0.85
C VAL A 125 -5.62 2.07 -0.92
N THR A 126 -6.30 2.14 0.23
CA THR A 126 -7.65 1.62 0.37
C THR A 126 -8.68 2.67 -0.02
N GLU A 127 -8.41 3.95 0.31
CA GLU A 127 -9.33 5.03 0.03
C GLU A 127 -8.59 6.31 -0.37
N VAL A 128 -9.19 7.03 -1.31
CA VAL A 128 -8.82 8.40 -1.68
C VAL A 128 -9.97 9.30 -1.26
N LEU A 129 -9.69 10.21 -0.33
CA LEU A 129 -10.65 11.21 0.11
C LEU A 129 -10.41 12.50 -0.66
N ILE A 130 -11.50 13.14 -1.08
CA ILE A 130 -11.47 14.39 -1.84
C ILE A 130 -12.36 15.38 -1.11
N GLU A 131 -11.83 16.58 -0.94
CA GLU A 131 -12.56 17.70 -0.41
C GLU A 131 -12.53 18.85 -1.41
N PHE A 132 -13.71 19.41 -1.68
CA PHE A 132 -13.86 20.59 -2.52
C PHE A 132 -14.31 21.77 -1.67
N LYS A 133 -13.60 22.90 -1.82
CA LYS A 133 -13.89 24.18 -1.17
C LYS A 133 -13.95 25.28 -2.21
N GLY A 134 -15.14 25.63 -2.65
CA GLY A 134 -15.35 26.69 -3.62
C GLY A 134 -16.79 27.20 -3.58
N THR A 135 -17.01 28.34 -4.24
CA THR A 135 -18.34 28.93 -4.41
C THR A 135 -18.98 28.55 -5.75
N ASN A 136 -18.21 28.04 -6.71
CA ASN A 136 -18.70 27.45 -7.95
C ASN A 136 -18.79 25.93 -7.84
N ALA A 137 -19.45 25.31 -8.82
CA ALA A 137 -19.44 23.86 -8.97
C ALA A 137 -18.07 23.38 -9.51
N TRP A 138 -17.77 22.11 -9.27
CA TRP A 138 -16.68 21.38 -9.90
C TRP A 138 -17.16 19.97 -10.21
N TYR A 139 -16.85 19.47 -11.41
CA TYR A 139 -17.29 18.14 -11.85
C TYR A 139 -16.08 17.28 -12.24
N PRO A 140 -15.64 16.34 -11.39
CA PRO A 140 -14.63 15.35 -11.78
C PRO A 140 -15.20 14.35 -12.78
N ALA A 141 -14.40 13.96 -13.76
CA ALA A 141 -14.65 12.82 -14.63
C ALA A 141 -14.18 11.51 -13.98
N SER A 142 -12.97 11.50 -13.44
CA SER A 142 -12.41 10.38 -12.69
C SER A 142 -11.30 10.84 -11.74
N ILE A 143 -10.98 10.00 -10.76
CA ILE A 143 -9.75 10.09 -9.99
C ILE A 143 -9.07 8.74 -10.09
N GLU A 144 -7.83 8.74 -10.55
CA GLU A 144 -7.04 7.54 -10.81
C GLU A 144 -5.79 7.58 -9.96
N GLY A 145 -5.34 6.44 -9.44
CA GLY A 145 -4.11 6.35 -8.68
C GLY A 145 -3.12 5.38 -9.30
N GLU A 146 -1.83 5.64 -9.12
CA GLU A 146 -0.74 4.78 -9.56
C GLU A 146 0.30 4.61 -8.44
N ILE A 147 0.66 3.36 -8.14
CA ILE A 147 1.74 3.00 -7.20
C ILE A 147 2.74 2.11 -7.93
N GLY A 148 3.99 2.56 -8.07
CA GLY A 148 5.04 1.72 -8.68
C GLY A 148 4.65 1.18 -10.05
N GLY A 149 3.95 1.96 -10.88
CA GLY A 149 3.50 1.55 -12.21
C GLY A 149 2.18 0.76 -12.25
N LYS A 150 1.58 0.42 -11.10
CA LYS A 150 0.28 -0.25 -11.02
C LYS A 150 -0.84 0.77 -10.82
N LYS A 151 -1.79 0.78 -11.75
CA LYS A 151 -2.98 1.63 -11.67
C LYS A 151 -4.08 1.02 -10.80
N PHE A 152 -4.79 1.86 -10.08
CA PHE A 152 -6.05 1.53 -9.41
C PHE A 152 -7.04 2.68 -9.64
N ALA A 153 -8.31 2.33 -9.79
CA ALA A 153 -9.41 3.24 -10.09
C ALA A 153 -10.56 2.96 -9.13
#